data_AF-A0A434SU70-F1
#
_entry.id   AF-A0A434SU70-F1
#
_cell.length_a   1.000
_cell.length_b   1.000
_cell.length_c   1.000
_cell.angle_alpha   90.00
_cell.angle_beta   90.00
_cell.angle_gamma   90.00
#
_symmetry.space_group_name_H-M   'P 1'
#
loop_
_entity.id
_entity.type
_entity.pdbx_description
1 polymer ?
#
loop_
_entity_poly.entity_id
_entity_poly.type
_entity_poly.pdbx_seq_one_letter_code
_entity_poly.pdbx_strand_id
1 'polypeptide(L)'
;TIVPCPTVREADGLALSSRNVRLSPAQRAIAPKLASVLLDTAERLARGSPILPTLDEARATILAAGYRELEYLELRGETDLQSLASLDRPARLLAAAWLGDTRLIDNVAISPIGSWSGARSSLQSEAAQQLR
;
A
#
# COMPACT_ATOMS: atom_id res chain seq x y z
N THR A 1 -2.16 -0.75 27.36
CA THR A 1 -2.13 0.21 26.22
C THR A 1 -1.55 -0.50 25.02
N ILE A 2 -2.16 -0.31 23.85
CA ILE A 2 -1.60 -0.78 22.58
C ILE A 2 -0.96 0.43 21.91
N VAL A 3 0.27 0.28 21.42
CA VAL A 3 1.01 1.34 20.73
C VAL A 3 1.24 0.88 19.28
N PRO A 4 0.72 1.61 18.28
CA PRO A 4 0.99 1.30 16.88
C PRO A 4 2.45 1.63 16.53
N CYS A 5 3.08 0.77 15.74
CA CYS A 5 4.41 1.01 15.20
C CYS A 5 4.32 1.10 13.67
N PRO A 6 5.01 2.05 13.02
CA PRO A 6 5.07 2.12 11.57
C PRO A 6 5.61 0.83 10.95
N THR A 7 5.15 0.50 9.74
CA THR A 7 5.73 -0.58 8.94
C THR A 7 7.17 -0.24 8.59
N VAL A 8 8.10 -1.04 9.09
CA VAL A 8 9.51 -0.96 8.68
C VAL A 8 9.67 -1.61 7.31
N ARG A 9 10.41 -0.96 6.43
CA ARG A 9 10.64 -1.40 5.05
C ARG A 9 12.13 -1.63 4.81
N GLU A 10 12.46 -2.48 3.85
CA GLU A 10 13.80 -2.62 3.30
C GLU A 10 14.13 -1.39 2.43
N ALA A 11 15.41 -1.22 2.07
CA ALA A 11 15.88 -0.05 1.30
C ALA A 11 15.19 0.13 -0.06
N ASP A 12 14.60 -0.93 -0.61
CA ASP A 12 13.82 -0.91 -1.85
C ASP A 12 12.31 -0.72 -1.64
N GLY A 13 11.88 -0.54 -0.39
CA GLY A 13 10.49 -0.28 -0.02
C GLY A 13 9.65 -1.52 0.29
N LEU A 14 10.19 -2.74 0.14
CA LEU A 14 9.47 -3.94 0.54
C LEU A 14 9.23 -3.95 2.05
N ALA A 15 7.99 -4.20 2.50
CA ALA A 15 7.70 -4.35 3.92
C ALA A 15 8.50 -5.52 4.52
N LEU A 16 9.16 -5.29 5.65
CA LEU A 16 9.92 -6.33 6.33
C LEU A 16 8.99 -7.44 6.81
N SER A 17 9.31 -8.67 6.39
CA SER A 17 8.58 -9.86 6.82
C SER A 17 9.51 -11.06 6.86
N SER A 18 9.36 -11.90 7.89
CA SER A 18 10.05 -13.21 7.93
C SER A 18 9.66 -14.10 6.75
N ARG A 19 8.55 -13.82 6.07
CA ARG A 19 8.13 -14.53 4.85
C ARG A 19 9.00 -14.19 3.64
N ASN A 20 9.67 -13.05 3.62
CA ASN A 20 10.51 -12.63 2.49
C ASN A 20 11.65 -13.62 2.22
N VAL A 21 12.10 -14.37 3.25
CA VAL A 21 13.11 -15.44 3.11
C VAL A 21 12.69 -16.58 2.17
N ARG A 22 11.37 -16.72 1.91
CA ARG A 22 10.83 -17.76 1.02
C ARG A 22 10.86 -17.34 -0.45
N LEU A 23 11.14 -16.07 -0.73
CA LEU A 23 11.21 -15.56 -2.10
C LEU A 23 12.53 -16.04 -2.74
N SER A 24 12.44 -16.57 -3.95
CA SER A 24 13.64 -16.75 -4.77
C SER A 24 14.28 -15.39 -5.11
N PRO A 25 15.55 -15.33 -5.53
CA PRO A 25 16.18 -14.06 -5.92
C PRO A 25 15.40 -13.29 -6.97
N ALA A 26 14.82 -13.99 -7.97
CA ALA A 26 13.98 -13.36 -9.00
C ALA A 26 12.67 -12.81 -8.44
N GLN A 27 12.00 -13.55 -7.55
CA GLN A 27 10.79 -13.08 -6.87
C GLN A 27 11.10 -11.91 -5.94
N ARG A 28 12.22 -11.95 -5.22
CA ARG A 28 12.64 -10.87 -4.34
C ARG A 28 12.90 -9.58 -5.10
N ALA A 29 13.42 -9.63 -6.32
CA ALA A 29 13.56 -8.44 -7.17
C ALA A 29 12.21 -7.83 -7.60
N ILE A 30 11.16 -8.64 -7.72
CA ILE A 30 9.79 -8.20 -8.07
C ILE A 30 9.03 -7.67 -6.86
N ALA A 31 9.24 -8.27 -5.67
CA ALA A 31 8.44 -8.02 -4.47
C ALA A 31 8.25 -6.53 -4.07
N PRO A 32 9.24 -5.63 -4.21
CA PRO A 32 9.05 -4.21 -3.92
C PRO A 32 7.98 -3.52 -4.79
N LYS A 33 7.62 -4.11 -5.94
CA LYS A 33 6.63 -3.54 -6.84
C LYS A 33 5.25 -3.41 -6.20
N LEU A 34 4.88 -4.29 -5.26
CA LEU A 34 3.63 -4.15 -4.51
C LEU A 34 3.59 -2.84 -3.73
N ALA A 35 4.64 -2.55 -2.95
CA ALA A 35 4.74 -1.32 -2.18
C ALA A 35 4.73 -0.08 -3.09
N SER A 36 5.50 -0.12 -4.18
CA SER A 36 5.52 0.98 -5.18
C SER A 36 4.13 1.27 -5.77
N VAL A 37 3.37 0.23 -6.14
CA VAL A 37 2.02 0.42 -6.69
C VAL A 37 1.05 0.95 -5.63
N LEU A 38 1.14 0.46 -4.39
CA LEU A 38 0.29 0.96 -3.30
C LEU A 38 0.55 2.44 -3.00
N LEU A 39 1.80 2.86 -2.97
CA LEU A 39 2.18 4.27 -2.73
C LEU A 39 1.69 5.19 -3.86
N ASP A 40 1.88 4.79 -5.13
CA ASP A 40 1.36 5.54 -6.29
C ASP A 40 -0.17 5.63 -6.26
N THR A 41 -0.84 4.50 -6.02
CA THR A 41 -2.30 4.43 -5.91
C THR A 41 -2.81 5.34 -4.80
N ALA A 42 -2.17 5.29 -3.63
CA ALA A 42 -2.51 6.14 -2.50
C ALA A 42 -2.40 7.64 -2.84
N GLU A 43 -1.33 8.04 -3.52
CA GLU A 43 -1.13 9.43 -3.93
C GLU A 43 -2.19 9.88 -4.95
N ARG A 44 -2.51 9.04 -5.93
CA ARG A 44 -3.54 9.30 -6.94
C ARG A 44 -4.93 9.44 -6.32
N LEU A 45 -5.29 8.57 -5.39
CA LEU A 45 -6.56 8.61 -4.67
C LEU A 45 -6.66 9.84 -3.77
N ALA A 46 -5.58 10.20 -3.06
CA ALA A 46 -5.52 11.43 -2.28
C ALA A 46 -5.76 12.68 -3.15
N ARG A 47 -5.25 12.68 -4.39
CA ARG A 47 -5.49 13.73 -5.40
C ARG A 47 -6.88 13.72 -6.04
N GLY A 48 -7.77 12.82 -5.62
CA GLY A 48 -9.15 12.77 -6.10
C GLY A 48 -9.36 11.91 -7.34
N SER A 49 -8.41 11.03 -7.69
CA SER A 49 -8.66 10.05 -8.75
C SER A 49 -9.84 9.13 -8.37
N PRO A 50 -10.70 8.75 -9.34
CA PRO A 50 -11.82 7.84 -9.07
C PRO A 50 -11.33 6.50 -8.49
N ILE A 51 -11.97 6.04 -7.41
CA ILE A 51 -11.48 4.87 -6.64
C ILE A 51 -11.42 3.61 -7.50
N LEU A 52 -12.56 3.15 -8.04
CA LEU A 52 -12.60 1.86 -8.75
C LEU A 52 -11.64 1.79 -9.94
N PRO A 53 -11.62 2.76 -10.89
CA PRO A 53 -10.65 2.73 -11.99
C PRO A 53 -9.19 2.72 -11.53
N THR A 54 -8.87 3.49 -10.49
CA THR A 54 -7.49 3.53 -9.96
C THR A 54 -7.09 2.18 -9.34
N LEU A 55 -8.00 1.51 -8.63
CA LEU A 55 -7.76 0.17 -8.07
C LEU A 55 -7.62 -0.90 -9.17
N ASP A 56 -8.41 -0.79 -10.26
CA ASP A 56 -8.32 -1.72 -11.38
C ASP A 56 -6.99 -1.59 -12.14
N GLU A 57 -6.51 -0.37 -12.37
CA GLU A 57 -5.19 -0.12 -12.96
C GLU A 57 -4.05 -0.63 -12.07
N ALA A 58 -4.16 -0.42 -10.76
CA ALA A 58 -3.19 -0.90 -9.78
C ALA A 58 -3.16 -2.44 -9.75
N ARG A 59 -4.34 -3.09 -9.80
CA ARG A 59 -4.47 -4.56 -9.93
C ARG A 59 -3.77 -5.07 -11.18
N ALA A 60 -4.03 -4.45 -12.33
CA ALA A 60 -3.39 -4.84 -13.59
C ALA A 60 -1.86 -4.68 -13.51
N THR A 61 -1.38 -3.59 -12.91
CA THR A 61 0.05 -3.32 -12.73
C THR A 61 0.73 -4.35 -11.84
N ILE A 62 0.10 -4.76 -10.75
CA ILE A 62 0.64 -5.80 -9.84
C ILE A 62 0.74 -7.14 -10.57
N LEU A 63 -0.31 -7.56 -11.28
CA LEU A 63 -0.31 -8.83 -12.02
C LEU A 63 0.73 -8.82 -13.14
N ALA A 64 0.83 -7.71 -13.89
CA ALA A 64 1.83 -7.55 -14.96
C ALA A 64 3.28 -7.58 -14.44
N ALA A 65 3.52 -7.25 -13.16
CA ALA A 65 4.83 -7.33 -12.55
C ALA A 65 5.30 -8.77 -12.25
N GLY A 66 4.41 -9.77 -12.36
CA GLY A 66 4.74 -11.18 -12.12
C GLY A 66 4.11 -11.77 -10.86
N TYR A 67 3.20 -11.05 -10.19
CA TYR A 67 2.35 -11.64 -9.16
C TYR A 67 1.33 -12.58 -9.81
N ARG A 68 1.23 -13.81 -9.28
CA ARG A 68 0.33 -14.80 -9.86
C ARG A 68 -1.15 -14.51 -9.56
N GLU A 69 -1.40 -13.82 -8.46
CA GLU A 69 -2.75 -13.59 -7.95
C GLU A 69 -2.77 -12.38 -7.01
N LEU A 70 -3.79 -11.54 -7.13
CA LEU A 70 -4.08 -10.45 -6.20
C LEU A 70 -5.40 -10.76 -5.48
N GLU A 71 -5.28 -11.30 -4.27
CA GLU A 71 -6.41 -11.78 -3.45
C GLU A 71 -7.34 -10.63 -3.09
N TYR A 72 -6.77 -9.50 -2.65
CA TYR A 72 -7.52 -8.26 -2.50
C TYR A 72 -6.62 -7.04 -2.72
N LEU A 73 -7.27 -5.95 -3.15
CA LEU A 73 -6.75 -4.59 -3.19
C LEU A 73 -7.93 -3.66 -2.92
N GLU A 74 -7.99 -3.08 -1.73
CA GLU A 74 -9.19 -2.40 -1.24
C GLU A 74 -8.87 -1.12 -0.48
N LEU A 75 -9.72 -0.11 -0.68
CA LEU A 75 -9.73 1.12 0.12
C LEU A 75 -10.78 1.00 1.22
N ARG A 76 -10.34 1.01 2.48
CA ARG A 76 -11.19 0.84 3.66
C ARG A 76 -11.02 2.00 4.64
N GLY A 77 -12.08 2.36 5.37
CA GLY A 77 -11.99 3.35 6.46
C GLY A 77 -10.99 2.92 7.53
N GLU A 78 -10.18 3.85 8.04
CA GLU A 78 -9.10 3.52 8.98
C GLU A 78 -9.59 2.96 10.32
N THR A 79 -10.75 3.44 10.79
CA THR A 79 -11.28 3.12 12.12
C THR A 79 -12.30 1.97 12.13
N ASP A 80 -12.93 1.68 10.99
CA ASP A 80 -14.09 0.77 10.91
C ASP A 80 -13.97 -0.30 9.81
N LEU A 81 -12.94 -0.21 8.95
CA LEU A 81 -12.70 -1.07 7.80
C LEU A 81 -13.88 -1.14 6.81
N GLN A 82 -14.77 -0.16 6.81
CA GLN A 82 -15.88 -0.10 5.85
C GLN A 82 -15.38 0.28 4.46
N SER A 83 -16.08 -0.20 3.42
CA SER A 83 -15.81 0.21 2.04
C SER A 83 -16.06 1.69 1.87
N LEU A 84 -15.20 2.36 1.09
CA LEU A 84 -15.38 3.77 0.75
C LEU A 84 -15.71 3.92 -0.74
N ALA A 85 -16.77 4.67 -1.04
CA ALA A 85 -17.12 5.08 -2.41
C ALA A 85 -16.45 6.40 -2.82
N SER A 86 -15.95 7.16 -1.83
CA SER A 86 -15.17 8.38 -1.97
C SER A 86 -14.20 8.50 -0.81
N LEU A 87 -13.05 9.13 -1.01
CA LEU A 87 -12.10 9.41 0.07
C LEU A 87 -12.53 10.66 0.85
N ASP A 88 -13.47 10.51 1.77
CA ASP A 88 -14.05 11.57 2.61
C ASP A 88 -13.46 11.61 4.03
N ARG A 89 -12.78 10.54 4.44
CA ARG A 89 -12.14 10.37 5.75
C ARG A 89 -10.82 9.60 5.63
N PRO A 90 -9.97 9.58 6.70
CA PRO A 90 -8.78 8.75 6.72
C PRO A 90 -9.08 7.27 6.44
N ALA A 91 -8.23 6.67 5.62
CA ALA A 91 -8.42 5.36 5.06
C ALA A 91 -7.11 4.55 5.03
N ARG A 92 -7.26 3.27 4.72
CA ARG A 92 -6.19 2.31 4.46
C ARG A 92 -6.39 1.68 3.10
N LEU A 93 -5.36 1.73 2.26
CA LEU A 93 -5.24 0.86 1.11
C LEU A 93 -4.59 -0.44 1.55
N LEU A 94 -5.31 -1.55 1.40
CA LEU A 94 -4.92 -2.87 1.86
C LEU A 94 -4.70 -3.78 0.66
N ALA A 95 -3.60 -4.54 0.66
CA ALA A 95 -3.39 -5.56 -0.35
C ALA A 95 -2.84 -6.88 0.20
N ALA A 96 -3.27 -7.98 -0.43
CA ALA A 96 -2.65 -9.28 -0.31
C ALA A 96 -2.45 -9.87 -1.71
N ALA A 97 -1.21 -10.23 -2.02
CA ALA A 97 -0.84 -10.74 -3.33
C ALA A 97 0.10 -11.95 -3.21
N TRP A 98 -0.03 -12.89 -4.13
CA TRP A 98 0.82 -14.07 -4.20
C TRP A 98 1.92 -13.89 -5.23
N LEU A 99 3.16 -14.10 -4.81
CA LEU A 99 4.34 -14.12 -5.67
C LEU A 99 5.00 -15.49 -5.57
N GLY A 100 4.78 -16.33 -6.59
CA GLY A 100 4.96 -17.78 -6.45
C GLY A 100 4.09 -18.31 -5.30
N ASP A 101 4.72 -19.02 -4.36
CA ASP A 101 4.05 -19.59 -3.19
C ASP A 101 4.10 -18.69 -1.95
N THR A 102 4.67 -17.49 -2.07
CA THR A 102 4.75 -16.54 -0.95
C THR A 102 3.63 -15.52 -1.02
N ARG A 103 2.76 -15.52 -0.01
CA ARG A 103 1.74 -14.49 0.19
C ARG A 103 2.34 -13.26 0.87
N LEU A 104 2.37 -12.16 0.14
CA LEU A 104 2.80 -10.86 0.62
C LEU A 104 1.57 -10.03 1.00
N ILE A 105 1.68 -9.29 2.11
CA ILE A 105 0.66 -8.33 2.55
C ILE A 105 1.33 -6.99 2.77
N ASP A 106 0.61 -5.92 2.45
CA ASP A 106 1.06 -4.57 2.72
C ASP A 106 -0.15 -3.63 2.85
N ASN A 107 0.06 -2.49 3.50
CA ASN A 107 -0.94 -1.44 3.62
C ASN A 107 -0.32 -0.04 3.61
N VAL A 108 -1.09 0.94 3.14
CA VAL A 108 -0.69 2.35 3.10
C VAL A 108 -1.84 3.22 3.65
N ALA A 109 -1.48 4.20 4.48
CA ALA A 109 -2.41 5.22 4.97
C ALA A 109 -2.74 6.24 3.87
N ILE A 110 -4.01 6.63 3.77
CA ILE A 110 -4.49 7.65 2.82
C ILE A 110 -5.39 8.63 3.55
N SER A 111 -5.16 9.92 3.35
CA SER A 111 -6.02 10.98 3.89
C SER A 111 -6.51 11.91 2.77
N PRO A 112 -7.76 12.41 2.83
CA PRO A 112 -8.27 13.37 1.85
C PRO A 112 -7.44 14.65 1.81
N ILE A 113 -7.20 15.20 0.62
CA ILE A 113 -6.64 16.55 0.48
C ILE A 113 -7.67 17.55 1.01
N GLY A 114 -7.35 18.21 2.12
CA GLY A 114 -8.23 19.17 2.80
C GLY A 114 -8.60 18.78 4.22
N SER A 115 -8.39 17.52 4.61
CA SER A 115 -8.38 17.15 6.03
C SER A 115 -7.04 17.57 6.65
N TRP A 116 -6.97 18.82 7.12
CA TRP A 116 -6.03 19.41 8.09
C TRP A 116 -4.75 20.18 7.65
N SER A 117 -4.57 21.36 8.26
CA SER A 117 -3.52 22.39 8.10
C SER A 117 -2.10 21.99 8.55
N GLY A 118 -1.84 20.71 8.84
CA GLY A 118 -0.53 20.20 9.27
C GLY A 118 0.05 19.03 8.44
N ALA A 119 -0.70 18.48 7.47
CA ALA A 119 -0.39 17.19 6.85
C ALA A 119 0.74 17.18 5.80
N ARG A 120 1.25 18.35 5.39
CA ARG A 120 2.41 18.42 4.48
C ARG A 120 3.69 17.86 5.10
N SER A 121 3.81 17.90 6.42
CA SER A 121 4.98 17.38 7.14
C SER A 121 4.91 15.87 7.33
N SER A 122 3.72 15.31 7.63
CA SER A 122 3.56 13.91 8.01
C SER A 122 3.64 12.93 6.83
N LEU A 123 3.07 13.27 5.67
CA LEU A 123 3.19 12.41 4.48
C LEU A 123 4.62 12.39 3.93
N GLN A 124 5.32 13.52 3.98
CA GLN A 124 6.74 13.57 3.64
C GLN A 124 7.59 12.90 4.72
N SER A 125 7.23 12.99 6.00
CA SER A 125 7.99 12.33 7.07
C SER A 125 7.73 10.84 7.17
N GLU A 126 6.52 10.36 6.89
CA GLU A 126 6.21 8.92 6.83
C GLU A 126 6.76 8.30 5.56
N ALA A 127 6.60 8.94 4.39
CA ALA A 127 7.27 8.49 3.16
C ALA A 127 8.81 8.55 3.29
N ALA A 128 9.37 9.56 3.97
CA ALA A 128 10.81 9.65 4.22
C ALA A 128 11.32 8.78 5.39
N GLN A 129 10.45 8.34 6.32
CA GLN A 129 10.80 7.33 7.34
C GLN A 129 10.64 5.91 6.80
N GLN A 130 9.75 5.70 5.82
CA GLN A 130 9.53 4.44 5.13
C GLN A 130 10.60 4.13 4.06
N LEU A 131 11.44 5.11 3.71
CA LEU A 131 12.54 4.99 2.73
C LEU A 131 13.94 5.10 3.37
N ARG A 132 14.05 4.97 4.70
CA ARG A 132 15.33 4.97 5.45
C ARG A 132 15.67 3.60 6.00
#